data_AF-A0A2S2PJT7-F1
#
_entry.id   AF-A0A2S2PJT7-F1
#
_cell.length_a   1.000
_cell.length_b   1.000
_cell.length_c   1.000
_cell.angle_alpha   90.00
_cell.angle_beta   90.00
_cell.angle_gamma   90.00
#
_symmetry.space_group_name_H-M   'P 1'
#
loop_
_entity.id
_entity.type
_entity.pdbx_description
1 polymer ?
#
loop_
_entity_poly.entity_id
_entity_poly.type
_entity_poly.pdbx_seq_one_letter_code
_entity_poly.pdbx_strand_id
1 'polypeptide(L)'
;MRRLTPDVFERTLLNNEVKFRDWLLYSKSILSLFCGPCRIFSSIRSQFSKTGFNNWKVHSKVSEHEKNNSHLNAVRDWVVRSDKLGKATLDHTLKIQVESQLQYWRSVLNRVVAVIKFLSLRGLAFKGENELFGKFWL
;
A
#
# COMPACT_ATOMS: atom_id res chain seq x y z
N MET A 1 -23.00 -28.59 10.28
CA MET A 1 -22.48 -27.47 9.46
C MET A 1 -20.99 -27.34 9.74
N ARG A 2 -20.11 -27.67 8.77
CA ARG A 2 -18.65 -27.62 9.00
C ARG A 2 -18.21 -26.16 9.10
N ARG A 3 -17.60 -25.79 10.23
CA ARG A 3 -17.04 -24.45 10.43
C ARG A 3 -15.63 -24.42 9.87
N LEU A 4 -15.33 -23.44 9.02
CA LEU A 4 -13.96 -23.11 8.67
C LEU A 4 -13.25 -22.63 9.93
N THR A 5 -12.11 -23.24 10.25
CA THR A 5 -11.32 -22.86 11.41
C THR A 5 -10.33 -21.74 11.02
N PRO A 6 -10.12 -20.72 11.88
CA PRO A 6 -9.25 -19.58 11.56
C PRO A 6 -7.79 -19.96 11.28
N ASP A 7 -7.31 -21.08 11.84
CA ASP A 7 -5.96 -21.58 11.67
C ASP A 7 -5.61 -21.96 10.21
N VAL A 8 -6.63 -22.18 9.36
CA VAL A 8 -6.42 -22.37 7.91
C VAL A 8 -5.78 -21.13 7.26
N PHE A 9 -5.93 -19.95 7.85
CA PHE A 9 -5.32 -18.72 7.37
C PHE A 9 -3.90 -18.51 7.90
N GLU A 10 -3.40 -19.39 8.75
CA GLU A 10 -2.09 -19.24 9.39
C GLU A 10 -1.17 -20.42 9.05
N ARG A 11 0.12 -20.13 8.88
CA ARG A 11 1.15 -21.15 8.68
C ARG A 11 2.23 -20.99 9.74
N THR A 12 2.64 -22.09 10.34
CA THR A 12 3.82 -22.15 11.19
C THR A 12 5.02 -22.52 10.33
N LEU A 13 6.05 -21.68 10.38
CA LEU A 13 7.33 -21.90 9.72
C LEU A 13 8.22 -22.83 10.56
N LEU A 14 9.31 -23.33 9.97
CA LEU A 14 10.27 -24.21 10.67
C LEU A 14 10.95 -23.54 11.88
N ASN A 15 10.98 -22.21 11.90
CA ASN A 15 11.47 -21.40 13.01
C ASN A 15 10.39 -21.09 14.07
N ASN A 16 9.26 -21.80 14.05
CA ASN A 16 8.08 -21.58 14.91
C ASN A 16 7.39 -20.21 14.75
N GLU A 17 7.76 -19.39 13.76
CA GLU A 17 7.03 -18.17 13.45
C GLU A 17 5.68 -18.51 12.79
N VAL A 18 4.62 -17.88 13.28
CA VAL A 18 3.29 -17.94 12.66
C VAL A 18 3.16 -16.78 11.67
N LYS A 19 2.83 -17.10 10.41
CA LYS A 19 2.55 -16.12 9.37
C LYS A 19 1.15 -16.29 8.82
N PHE A 20 0.48 -15.17 8.62
CA PHE A 20 -0.83 -15.13 8.00
C PHE A 20 -0.73 -15.31 6.48
N ARG A 21 -1.75 -15.94 5.88
CA ARG A 21 -1.90 -16.16 4.44
C ARG A 21 -2.77 -15.07 3.85
N ASP A 22 -2.19 -13.89 3.60
CA ASP A 22 -2.89 -12.73 3.02
C ASP A 22 -3.55 -13.03 1.65
N TRP A 23 -3.05 -14.05 0.95
CA TRP A 23 -3.55 -14.48 -0.36
C TRP A 23 -4.81 -15.35 -0.31
N LEU A 24 -5.17 -15.89 0.87
CA LEU A 24 -6.26 -16.84 1.03
C LEU A 24 -7.56 -16.13 1.42
N LEU A 25 -8.62 -16.35 0.65
CA LEU A 25 -9.92 -15.68 0.79
C LEU A 25 -11.02 -16.71 1.03
N TYR A 26 -12.00 -16.38 1.86
CA TYR A 26 -13.19 -17.20 2.08
C TYR A 26 -14.45 -16.49 1.59
N SER A 27 -15.21 -17.17 0.73
CA SER A 27 -16.54 -16.71 0.31
C SER A 27 -17.60 -17.35 1.20
N LYS A 28 -18.34 -16.52 1.94
CA LYS A 28 -19.48 -16.97 2.77
C LYS A 28 -20.67 -17.46 1.93
N SER A 29 -20.87 -16.88 0.74
CA SER A 29 -21.98 -17.24 -0.15
C SER A 29 -21.78 -18.60 -0.83
N ILE A 30 -20.55 -18.97 -1.15
CA ILE A 30 -20.20 -20.25 -1.80
C ILE A 30 -19.61 -21.25 -0.77
N LEU A 31 -19.41 -20.80 0.48
CA LEU A 31 -18.79 -21.56 1.57
C LEU A 31 -17.45 -22.21 1.17
N SER A 32 -16.63 -21.49 0.42
CA SER A 32 -15.44 -22.02 -0.23
C SER A 32 -14.25 -21.06 -0.16
N LEU A 33 -13.04 -21.63 -0.14
CA LEU A 33 -11.77 -20.93 -0.14
C LEU A 33 -11.27 -20.66 -1.57
N PHE A 34 -10.62 -19.52 -1.74
CA PHE A 34 -10.03 -19.06 -2.98
C PHE A 34 -8.64 -18.49 -2.72
N CYS A 35 -7.77 -18.56 -3.71
CA CYS A 35 -6.53 -17.81 -3.72
C CYS A 35 -6.73 -16.54 -4.56
N GLY A 36 -6.66 -15.37 -3.94
CA GLY A 36 -6.83 -14.08 -4.61
C GLY A 36 -5.86 -13.90 -5.79
N PRO A 37 -4.54 -14.01 -5.58
CA PRO A 37 -3.55 -13.91 -6.64
C PRO A 37 -3.78 -14.91 -7.78
N CYS A 38 -4.03 -16.19 -7.47
CA CYS A 38 -4.27 -17.18 -8.52
C CYS A 38 -5.57 -16.93 -9.28
N ARG A 39 -6.60 -16.38 -8.64
CA ARG A 39 -7.86 -16.03 -9.32
C ARG A 39 -7.67 -14.92 -10.35
N ILE A 40 -6.77 -13.98 -10.08
CA ILE A 40 -6.55 -12.80 -10.92
C ILE A 40 -5.45 -13.05 -11.98
N PHE A 41 -4.35 -13.68 -11.58
CA PHE A 41 -3.12 -13.75 -12.38
C PHE A 41 -2.78 -15.16 -12.89
N SER A 42 -3.40 -16.23 -12.36
CA SER A 42 -3.08 -17.57 -12.86
C SER A 42 -3.77 -17.84 -14.20
N SER A 43 -2.99 -18.30 -15.18
CA SER A 43 -3.51 -18.89 -16.41
C SER A 43 -4.09 -20.30 -16.19
N ILE A 44 -3.77 -20.94 -15.05
CA ILE A 44 -4.17 -22.30 -14.73
C ILE A 44 -5.48 -22.30 -13.94
N ARG A 45 -6.47 -23.02 -14.47
CA ARG A 45 -7.73 -23.25 -13.76
C ARG A 45 -7.53 -24.34 -12.71
N SER A 46 -7.59 -23.92 -11.45
CA SER A 46 -7.54 -24.78 -10.27
C SER A 46 -8.76 -24.52 -9.40
N GLN A 47 -8.99 -25.37 -8.39
CA GLN A 47 -10.05 -25.14 -7.42
C GLN A 47 -9.87 -23.81 -6.69
N PHE A 48 -8.64 -23.44 -6.35
CA PHE A 48 -8.35 -22.17 -5.67
C PHE A 48 -8.46 -20.94 -6.57
N SER A 49 -8.30 -21.07 -7.91
CA SER A 49 -8.47 -19.92 -8.81
C SER A 49 -9.94 -19.73 -9.24
N LYS A 50 -10.65 -20.79 -9.61
CA LYS A 50 -11.96 -20.66 -10.30
C LYS A 50 -13.16 -21.07 -9.45
N THR A 51 -13.23 -22.34 -9.05
CA THR A 51 -14.46 -22.96 -8.50
C THR A 51 -14.65 -22.79 -7.01
N GLY A 52 -13.55 -22.62 -6.26
CA GLY A 52 -13.53 -22.64 -4.80
C GLY A 52 -13.16 -24.02 -4.26
N PHE A 53 -12.52 -24.03 -3.10
CA PHE A 53 -12.13 -25.23 -2.38
C PHE A 53 -12.85 -25.32 -1.04
N ASN A 54 -13.55 -26.43 -0.76
CA ASN A 54 -14.36 -26.61 0.45
C ASN A 54 -14.26 -28.02 1.06
N ASN A 55 -13.16 -28.72 0.81
CA ASN A 55 -12.98 -30.11 1.29
C ASN A 55 -12.31 -30.17 2.68
N TRP A 56 -12.50 -31.29 3.40
CA TRP A 56 -11.95 -31.50 4.76
C TRP A 56 -10.42 -31.55 4.81
N LYS A 57 -9.76 -31.88 3.69
CA LYS A 57 -8.28 -31.87 3.55
C LYS A 57 -7.71 -30.46 3.36
N VAL A 58 -8.33 -29.45 3.96
CA VAL A 58 -8.05 -28.04 3.69
C VAL A 58 -6.61 -27.66 4.03
N HIS A 59 -6.10 -28.04 5.20
CA HIS A 59 -4.72 -27.71 5.61
C HIS A 59 -3.69 -28.28 4.63
N SER A 60 -3.81 -29.56 4.28
CA SER A 60 -2.90 -30.22 3.36
C SER A 60 -2.97 -29.60 1.96
N LYS A 61 -4.18 -29.32 1.46
CA LYS A 61 -4.37 -28.79 0.10
C LYS A 61 -3.98 -27.32 -0.02
N VAL A 62 -4.19 -26.52 1.03
CA VAL A 62 -3.70 -25.13 1.09
C VAL A 62 -2.16 -25.12 1.12
N SER A 63 -1.54 -25.99 1.92
CA SER A 63 -0.06 -26.10 1.98
C SER A 63 0.55 -26.61 0.67
N GLU A 64 -0.08 -27.58 0.01
CA GLU A 64 0.32 -28.07 -1.32
C GLU A 64 0.19 -26.96 -2.38
N HIS A 65 -0.92 -26.22 -2.36
CA HIS A 65 -1.16 -25.10 -3.27
C HIS A 65 -0.11 -24.00 -3.11
N GLU A 66 0.22 -23.66 -1.86
CA GLU A 66 1.21 -22.63 -1.52
C GLU A 66 2.61 -22.92 -2.07
N LYS A 67 2.96 -24.20 -2.25
CA LYS A 67 4.26 -24.64 -2.80
C LYS A 67 4.26 -24.74 -4.33
N ASN A 68 3.13 -24.59 -4.99
CA ASN A 68 3.02 -24.74 -6.44
C ASN A 68 3.62 -23.51 -7.16
N ASN A 69 4.46 -23.75 -8.18
CA ASN A 69 5.03 -22.67 -9.01
C ASN A 69 3.98 -21.74 -9.63
N SER A 70 2.80 -22.26 -10.00
CA SER A 70 1.72 -21.41 -10.51
C SER A 70 1.22 -20.41 -9.47
N HIS A 71 1.14 -20.85 -8.21
CA HIS A 71 0.80 -19.97 -7.10
C HIS A 71 1.90 -18.94 -6.84
N LEU A 72 3.16 -19.38 -6.75
CA LEU A 72 4.29 -18.49 -6.52
C LEU A 72 4.42 -17.40 -7.59
N ASN A 73 4.23 -17.75 -8.87
CA ASN A 73 4.23 -16.79 -9.97
C ASN A 73 3.06 -15.81 -9.87
N ALA A 74 1.85 -16.29 -9.58
CA ALA A 74 0.68 -15.43 -9.42
C ALA A 74 0.82 -14.47 -8.23
N VAL A 75 1.39 -14.94 -7.11
CA VAL A 75 1.70 -14.09 -5.94
C VAL A 75 2.78 -13.08 -6.28
N ARG A 76 3.83 -13.47 -7.01
CA ARG A 76 4.87 -12.56 -7.48
C ARG A 76 4.28 -11.45 -8.36
N ASP A 77 3.44 -11.81 -9.33
CA ASP A 77 2.78 -10.86 -10.21
C ASP A 77 1.85 -9.92 -9.44
N TRP A 78 1.13 -10.45 -8.45
CA TRP A 78 0.30 -9.65 -7.56
C TRP A 78 1.12 -8.64 -6.76
N VAL A 79 2.22 -9.07 -6.13
CA VAL A 79 3.10 -8.18 -5.35
C VAL A 79 3.71 -7.11 -6.25
N VAL A 80 4.31 -7.49 -7.37
CA VAL A 80 4.93 -6.55 -8.32
C VAL A 80 3.90 -5.54 -8.84
N ARG A 81 2.69 -5.98 -9.18
CA ARG A 81 1.64 -5.07 -9.66
C ARG A 81 1.06 -4.24 -8.53
N SER A 82 0.93 -4.76 -7.32
CA SER A 82 0.47 -3.97 -6.16
C SER A 82 1.46 -2.86 -5.78
N ASP A 83 2.77 -3.13 -5.83
CA ASP A 83 3.81 -2.13 -5.63
C ASP A 83 3.84 -1.10 -6.77
N LYS A 84 3.72 -1.56 -8.03
CA LYS A 84 3.60 -0.66 -9.20
C LYS A 84 2.33 0.18 -9.15
N LEU A 85 1.21 -0.36 -8.71
CA LEU A 85 -0.02 0.41 -8.48
C LEU A 85 0.19 1.42 -7.34
N GLY A 86 0.94 1.09 -6.30
CA GLY A 86 1.30 2.04 -5.24
C GLY A 86 2.18 3.22 -5.71
N LYS A 87 3.00 3.03 -6.76
CA LYS A 87 4.00 4.01 -7.24
C LYS A 87 3.65 4.70 -8.57
N ALA A 88 2.79 4.11 -9.38
CA ALA A 88 2.45 4.59 -10.73
C ALA A 88 0.94 4.79 -10.94
N THR A 89 0.14 4.80 -9.87
CA THR A 89 -1.24 5.28 -9.95
C THR A 89 -1.27 6.80 -10.04
N LEU A 90 -2.32 7.32 -10.67
CA LEU A 90 -2.65 8.75 -10.70
C LEU A 90 -2.60 9.35 -9.27
N ASP A 91 -3.02 8.56 -8.28
CA ASP A 91 -2.98 8.89 -6.86
C ASP A 91 -1.57 9.17 -6.33
N HIS A 92 -0.55 8.42 -6.77
CA HIS A 92 0.83 8.63 -6.35
C HIS A 92 1.41 9.93 -6.92
N THR A 93 1.17 10.22 -8.20
CA THR A 93 1.59 11.49 -8.82
C THR A 93 0.89 12.69 -8.17
N LEU A 94 -0.42 12.59 -7.91
CA LEU A 94 -1.18 13.60 -7.18
C LEU A 94 -0.60 13.82 -5.77
N LYS A 95 -0.27 12.74 -5.05
CA LYS A 95 0.34 12.83 -3.72
C LYS A 95 1.69 13.56 -3.74
N ILE A 96 2.55 13.27 -4.72
CA ILE A 96 3.83 13.99 -4.89
C ILE A 96 3.59 15.49 -5.16
N GLN A 97 2.63 15.83 -6.01
CA GLN A 97 2.30 17.22 -6.32
C GLN A 97 1.77 17.97 -5.10
N VAL A 98 0.90 17.34 -4.30
CA VAL A 98 0.39 17.95 -3.07
C VAL A 98 1.52 18.18 -2.07
N GLU A 99 2.38 17.17 -1.86
CA GLU A 99 3.51 17.32 -0.92
C GLU A 99 4.49 18.41 -1.39
N SER A 100 4.78 18.50 -2.70
CA SER A 100 5.67 19.54 -3.21
C SER A 100 5.10 20.95 -3.03
N GLN A 101 3.78 21.12 -3.21
CA GLN A 101 3.09 22.39 -2.92
C GLN A 101 3.15 22.71 -1.42
N LEU A 102 2.91 21.75 -0.54
CA LEU A 102 3.01 21.96 0.91
C LEU A 102 4.42 22.37 1.32
N GLN A 103 5.46 21.74 0.77
CA GLN A 103 6.86 22.10 1.03
C GLN A 103 7.18 23.52 0.54
N TYR A 104 6.70 23.89 -0.65
CA TYR A 104 6.84 25.24 -1.18
C TYR A 104 6.22 26.28 -0.23
N TRP A 105 4.97 26.08 0.17
CA TRP A 105 4.27 27.02 1.07
C TRP A 105 4.88 27.08 2.47
N ARG A 106 5.37 25.95 3.02
CA ARG A 106 6.16 25.94 4.26
C ARG A 106 7.45 26.76 4.13
N SER A 107 8.14 26.65 3.00
CA SER A 107 9.35 27.44 2.73
C SER A 107 9.06 28.94 2.60
N VAL A 108 7.94 29.31 1.95
CA VAL A 108 7.47 30.71 1.91
C VAL A 108 7.18 31.22 3.33
N LEU A 109 6.40 30.48 4.11
CA LEU A 109 6.06 30.87 5.49
C LEU A 109 7.31 31.02 6.37
N ASN A 110 8.25 30.09 6.28
CA ASN A 110 9.50 30.17 7.03
C ASN A 110 10.29 31.44 6.72
N ARG A 111 10.37 31.84 5.44
CA ARG A 111 11.03 33.08 5.03
C ARG A 111 10.30 34.32 5.56
N VAL A 112 8.97 34.34 5.47
CA VAL A 112 8.15 35.45 6.02
C VAL A 112 8.37 35.59 7.53
N VAL A 113 8.30 34.48 8.27
CA VAL A 113 8.53 34.48 9.73
C VAL A 113 9.96 34.94 10.06
N ALA A 114 10.97 34.52 9.29
CA ALA A 114 12.34 34.97 9.48
C ALA A 114 12.49 36.48 9.29
N VAL A 115 11.88 37.05 8.25
CA VAL A 115 11.87 38.50 8.00
C VAL A 115 11.16 39.25 9.13
N ILE A 116 9.98 38.80 9.55
CA ILE A 116 9.23 39.41 10.66
C ILE A 116 10.08 39.43 11.93
N LYS A 117 10.71 38.29 12.29
CA LYS A 117 11.59 38.20 13.45
C LYS A 117 12.77 39.16 13.34
N PHE A 118 13.42 39.23 12.18
CA PHE A 118 14.55 40.13 11.95
C PHE A 118 14.17 41.61 12.12
N LEU A 119 13.05 42.04 11.52
CA LEU A 119 12.58 43.42 11.61
C LEU A 119 12.16 43.77 13.05
N SER A 120 11.42 42.88 13.72
CA SER A 120 10.96 43.06 15.10
C SER A 120 12.13 43.25 16.06
N LEU A 121 13.15 42.39 15.98
CA LEU A 121 14.31 42.42 16.87
C LEU A 121 15.21 43.64 16.66
N ARG A 122 15.14 44.27 15.49
CA ARG A 122 15.94 45.46 15.13
C ARG A 122 15.15 46.77 15.22
N GLY A 123 13.87 46.72 15.59
CA GLY A 123 12.99 47.89 15.63
C GLY A 123 12.76 48.51 14.25
N LEU A 124 12.88 47.73 13.17
CA LEU A 124 12.69 48.19 11.79
C LEU A 124 11.20 48.16 11.41
N ALA A 125 10.79 49.08 10.54
CA ALA A 125 9.44 49.10 10.02
C ALA A 125 9.15 47.84 9.19
N PHE A 126 7.96 47.24 9.37
CA PHE A 126 7.52 46.07 8.59
C PHE A 126 7.17 46.39 7.13
N LYS A 127 6.92 47.67 6.84
CA LYS A 127 6.54 48.19 5.52
C LYS A 127 7.55 49.27 5.10
N GLY A 128 8.10 49.15 3.90
CA GLY A 128 8.88 50.20 3.24
C GLY A 128 8.05 50.96 2.20
N GLU A 129 8.66 51.94 1.53
CA GLU A 129 8.00 52.77 0.52
C GLU A 129 7.79 52.08 -0.84
N ASN A 130 8.45 50.94 -1.08
CA ASN A 130 8.33 50.16 -2.31
C ASN A 130 7.46 48.91 -2.11
N GLU A 131 6.34 48.85 -2.84
CA GLU A 131 5.34 47.76 -2.76
C GLU A 131 5.54 46.65 -3.82
N LEU A 132 6.65 46.68 -4.57
CA LEU A 132 6.92 45.71 -5.63
C LEU A 132 7.47 44.39 -5.07
N PHE A 133 6.69 43.31 -5.20
CA PHE A 133 7.09 41.95 -4.85
C PHE A 133 8.30 41.48 -5.70
N GLY A 134 9.37 41.02 -5.05
CA GLY A 134 10.49 40.34 -5.70
C GLY A 134 11.76 41.16 -5.96
N LYS A 135 11.83 42.43 -5.52
CA LYS A 135 13.09 43.19 -5.53
C LYS A 135 13.63 43.36 -4.11
N PHE A 136 14.69 42.61 -3.80
CA PHE A 136 15.54 42.88 -2.64
C PHE A 136 16.52 44.00 -3.00
N TRP A 137 16.62 45.02 -2.16
CA TRP A 137 17.62 46.09 -2.29
C TRP A 137 19.02 45.53 -1.98
N LEU A 138 19.96 45.76 -2.90
CA LEU A 138 21.39 45.90 -2.59
C LEU A 138 21.62 47.32 -2.05
#